data_AF-A0A2D5XF47-F1
#
_entry.id   AF-A0A2D5XF47-F1
#
_cell.length_a   1.000
_cell.length_b   1.000
_cell.length_c   1.000
_cell.angle_alpha   90.00
_cell.angle_beta   90.00
_cell.angle_gamma   90.00
#
_symmetry.space_group_name_H-M   'P 1'
#
loop_
_entity.id
_entity.type
_entity.pdbx_description
1 polymer ?
#
loop_
_entity_poly.entity_id
_entity_poly.type
_entity_poly.pdbx_seq_one_letter_code
_entity_poly.pdbx_strand_id
1 'polypeptide(L)'
;MANSALLRSMDKRAINEFRKDLLGMLRVGKELDRHYGESNLDVMDDIKKFDSLIKSFNKKYKNLMLRLVKKTDSIELKLLLNEKSARDAFENSASKIIGLQSVGASGFGTAIVSDSEGFSAELGKIKDKLCVTYYNPQTGTSKVFLQYDKKSKKIELVYELEEIEIEPSAEFQIAAYYALNEEYNKKIKLANEAATLGFPFIPDHNVRSDYFHKFDPDISE
;
A
#
# COMPACT_ATOMS: atom_id res chain seq x y z
N MET A 1 -5.11 -18.31 11.29
CA MET A 1 -5.16 -17.07 10.49
C MET A 1 -6.19 -17.27 9.41
N ALA A 2 -7.33 -16.59 9.52
CA ALA A 2 -8.39 -16.66 8.52
C ALA A 2 -7.93 -15.83 7.31
N ASN A 3 -7.76 -16.46 6.15
CA ASN A 3 -7.61 -15.72 4.90
C ASN A 3 -8.89 -14.92 4.70
N SER A 4 -8.75 -13.62 4.44
CA SER A 4 -9.89 -12.79 4.07
C SER A 4 -10.55 -13.30 2.79
N ALA A 5 -11.82 -12.95 2.58
CA ALA A 5 -12.55 -13.32 1.36
C ALA A 5 -11.78 -12.93 0.08
N LEU A 6 -11.08 -11.79 0.08
CA LEU A 6 -10.30 -11.28 -1.06
C LEU A 6 -9.15 -12.22 -1.46
N LEU A 7 -8.43 -12.82 -0.50
CA LEU A 7 -7.27 -13.68 -0.76
C LEU A 7 -7.58 -15.18 -0.67
N ARG A 8 -8.84 -15.55 -0.42
CA ARG A 8 -9.22 -16.95 -0.10
C ARG A 8 -8.85 -17.96 -1.19
N SER A 9 -8.88 -17.55 -2.46
CA SER A 9 -8.53 -18.39 -3.61
C SER A 9 -7.04 -18.42 -3.94
N MET A 10 -6.21 -17.61 -3.27
CA MET A 10 -4.79 -17.50 -3.56
C MET A 10 -3.94 -18.51 -2.77
N ASP A 11 -2.89 -19.02 -3.40
CA ASP A 11 -1.95 -19.93 -2.74
C ASP A 11 -1.22 -19.23 -1.60
N LYS A 12 -1.32 -19.78 -0.39
CA LYS A 12 -0.66 -19.26 0.81
C LYS A 12 0.85 -19.16 0.64
N ARG A 13 1.49 -20.05 -0.14
CA ARG A 13 2.93 -19.96 -0.41
C ARG A 13 3.26 -18.72 -1.26
N ALA A 14 2.42 -18.41 -2.24
CA ALA A 14 2.57 -17.21 -3.06
C ALA A 14 2.35 -15.93 -2.25
N ILE A 15 1.36 -15.92 -1.33
CA ILE A 15 1.14 -14.80 -0.40
C ILE A 15 2.39 -14.58 0.47
N ASN A 16 2.96 -15.65 1.03
CA ASN A 16 4.16 -15.56 1.85
C ASN A 16 5.40 -15.10 1.05
N GLU A 17 5.55 -15.55 -0.20
CA GLU A 17 6.61 -15.09 -1.10
C GLU A 17 6.47 -13.60 -1.39
N PHE A 18 5.27 -13.17 -1.79
CA PHE A 18 4.96 -11.76 -2.00
C PHE A 18 5.21 -10.92 -0.76
N ARG A 19 4.79 -11.39 0.42
CA ARG A 19 5.04 -10.70 1.69
C ARG A 19 6.52 -10.44 1.89
N LYS A 20 7.38 -11.46 1.74
CA LYS A 20 8.83 -11.30 1.90
C LYS A 20 9.40 -10.28 0.92
N ASP A 21 8.99 -10.37 -0.34
CA ASP A 21 9.46 -9.45 -1.38
C ASP A 21 9.00 -8.02 -1.10
N LEU A 22 7.70 -7.79 -0.84
CA LEU A 22 7.15 -6.47 -0.54
C LEU A 22 7.83 -5.85 0.68
N LEU A 23 7.92 -6.57 1.81
CA LEU A 23 8.51 -6.02 3.03
C LEU A 23 10.00 -5.71 2.86
N GLY A 24 10.73 -6.51 2.07
CA GLY A 24 12.10 -6.18 1.67
C GLY A 24 12.18 -4.84 0.94
N MET A 25 11.29 -4.62 -0.04
CA MET A 25 11.25 -3.36 -0.80
C MET A 25 10.90 -2.16 0.08
N LEU A 26 9.88 -2.28 0.94
CA LEU A 26 9.43 -1.17 1.78
C LEU A 26 10.49 -0.74 2.80
N ARG A 27 11.22 -1.70 3.38
CA ARG A 27 12.32 -1.42 4.31
C ARG A 27 13.47 -0.69 3.64
N VAL A 28 13.89 -1.17 2.47
CA VAL A 28 14.92 -0.49 1.67
C VAL A 28 14.48 0.92 1.31
N GLY A 29 13.21 1.10 0.90
CA GLY A 29 12.65 2.43 0.62
C GLY A 29 12.72 3.38 1.81
N LYS A 30 12.35 2.92 3.01
CA LYS A 30 12.41 3.71 4.25
C LYS A 30 13.85 4.08 4.64
N GLU A 31 14.80 3.16 4.54
CA GLU A 31 16.20 3.47 4.87
C GLU A 31 16.85 4.41 3.86
N LEU A 32 16.49 4.31 2.58
CA LEU A 32 16.92 5.27 1.56
C LEU A 32 16.36 6.67 1.82
N ASP A 33 15.11 6.78 2.25
CA ASP A 33 14.52 8.06 2.66
C ASP A 33 15.30 8.68 3.82
N ARG A 34 15.57 7.88 4.87
CA ARG A 34 16.39 8.30 6.02
C ARG A 34 17.78 8.78 5.58
N HIS A 35 18.51 7.97 4.82
CA HIS A 35 19.85 8.33 4.33
C HIS A 35 19.84 9.57 3.42
N TYR A 36 18.76 9.77 2.65
CA TYR A 36 18.62 10.92 1.77
C TYR A 36 18.42 12.21 2.58
N GLY A 37 17.55 12.18 3.59
CA GLY A 37 17.36 13.30 4.52
C GLY A 37 18.62 13.63 5.31
N GLU A 38 19.44 12.62 5.65
CA GLU A 38 20.73 12.78 6.33
C GLU A 38 21.87 13.26 5.42
N SER A 39 21.62 13.43 4.10
CA SER A 39 22.64 13.78 3.11
C SER A 39 23.85 12.82 3.10
N ASN A 40 23.60 11.53 3.29
CA ASN A 40 24.65 10.51 3.25
C ASN A 40 25.29 10.45 1.84
N LEU A 41 26.63 10.44 1.77
CA LEU A 41 27.39 10.53 0.52
C LEU A 41 27.09 9.38 -0.47
N ASP A 42 26.76 8.19 0.04
CA ASP A 42 26.59 6.99 -0.79
C ASP A 42 25.14 6.75 -1.24
N VAL A 43 24.18 7.54 -0.73
CA VAL A 43 22.74 7.32 -0.95
C VAL A 43 22.37 7.30 -2.44
N MET A 44 23.08 8.07 -3.27
CA MET A 44 22.81 8.16 -4.69
C MET A 44 23.14 6.87 -5.45
N ASP A 45 24.14 6.11 -5.00
CA ASP A 45 24.45 4.82 -5.60
C ASP A 45 23.51 3.72 -5.12
N ASP A 46 23.09 3.77 -3.86
CA ASP A 46 22.07 2.85 -3.34
C ASP A 46 20.70 3.07 -3.99
N ILE A 47 20.33 4.32 -4.28
CA ILE A 47 19.13 4.62 -5.09
C ILE A 47 19.20 3.96 -6.47
N LYS A 48 20.35 4.01 -7.16
CA LYS A 48 20.49 3.39 -8.50
C LYS A 48 20.34 1.86 -8.43
N LYS A 49 20.92 1.24 -7.40
CA LYS A 49 20.76 -0.20 -7.16
C LYS A 49 19.30 -0.53 -6.85
N PHE A 50 18.64 0.28 -6.02
CA PHE A 50 17.24 0.08 -5.67
C PHE A 50 16.29 0.29 -6.84
N ASP A 51 16.54 1.26 -7.72
CA ASP A 51 15.78 1.42 -8.98
C ASP A 51 15.85 0.16 -9.86
N SER A 52 16.99 -0.55 -9.84
CA SER A 52 17.13 -1.83 -10.55
C SER A 52 16.29 -2.93 -9.90
N LEU A 53 16.25 -2.97 -8.56
CA LEU A 53 15.41 -3.90 -7.81
C LEU A 53 13.91 -3.62 -8.01
N ILE A 54 13.51 -2.35 -8.03
CA ILE A 54 12.14 -1.92 -8.37
C ILE A 54 11.75 -2.41 -9.77
N LYS A 55 12.64 -2.31 -10.76
CA LYS A 55 12.37 -2.85 -12.10
C LYS A 55 12.17 -4.36 -12.07
N SER A 56 12.94 -5.11 -11.27
CA SER A 56 12.74 -6.54 -11.09
C SER A 56 11.41 -6.86 -10.40
N PHE A 57 11.03 -6.09 -9.37
CA PHE A 57 9.72 -6.20 -8.70
C PHE A 57 8.57 -5.99 -9.67
N ASN A 58 8.62 -4.90 -10.45
CA ASN A 58 7.56 -4.56 -11.42
C ASN A 58 7.48 -5.55 -12.58
N LYS A 59 8.58 -6.23 -12.92
CA LYS A 59 8.57 -7.35 -13.87
C LYS A 59 7.97 -8.62 -13.26
N LYS A 60 8.11 -8.80 -11.94
CA LYS A 60 7.58 -9.95 -11.21
C LYS A 60 6.07 -9.86 -11.06
N TYR A 61 5.56 -8.71 -10.60
CA TYR A 61 4.15 -8.45 -10.31
C TYR A 61 3.59 -7.42 -11.29
N LYS A 62 2.77 -7.85 -12.24
CA LYS A 62 2.33 -6.98 -13.36
C LYS A 62 1.30 -5.91 -12.94
N ASN A 63 0.43 -6.27 -11.99
CA ASN A 63 -0.71 -5.44 -11.59
C ASN A 63 -0.44 -4.59 -10.33
N LEU A 64 0.75 -4.76 -9.72
CA LEU A 64 1.25 -3.94 -8.62
C LEU A 64 2.64 -3.41 -8.98
N MET A 65 2.80 -2.08 -9.04
CA MET A 65 4.06 -1.44 -9.35
C MET A 65 4.60 -0.63 -8.18
N LEU A 66 5.90 -0.66 -8.00
CA LEU A 66 6.63 0.24 -7.13
C LEU A 66 7.22 1.40 -7.93
N ARG A 67 7.23 2.60 -7.35
CA ARG A 67 7.89 3.77 -7.93
C ARG A 67 8.53 4.63 -6.87
N LEU A 68 9.83 4.86 -7.00
CA LEU A 68 10.56 5.81 -6.19
C LEU A 68 10.30 7.25 -6.69
N VAL A 69 9.95 8.15 -5.78
CA VAL A 69 9.73 9.57 -6.05
C VAL A 69 10.65 10.39 -5.15
N LYS A 70 11.57 11.13 -5.76
CA LYS A 70 12.44 12.06 -5.04
C LYS A 70 11.71 13.40 -4.84
N LYS A 71 11.69 13.88 -3.61
CA LYS A 71 11.29 15.23 -3.21
C LYS A 71 12.56 15.99 -2.78
N THR A 72 12.39 17.22 -2.30
CA THR A 72 13.52 18.08 -1.93
C THR A 72 14.27 17.55 -0.71
N ASP A 73 13.54 16.95 0.23
CA ASP A 73 13.98 16.55 1.56
C ASP A 73 13.74 15.06 1.87
N SER A 74 13.11 14.34 0.94
CA SER A 74 12.62 12.99 1.17
C SER A 74 12.56 12.18 -0.11
N ILE A 75 12.52 10.87 0.04
CA ILE A 75 12.26 9.90 -1.01
C ILE A 75 11.06 9.06 -0.60
N GLU A 76 10.08 8.98 -1.48
CA GLU A 76 8.86 8.24 -1.25
C GLU A 76 8.80 7.03 -2.19
N LEU A 77 8.64 5.83 -1.61
CA LEU A 77 8.31 4.63 -2.38
C LEU A 77 6.80 4.50 -2.50
N LYS A 78 6.26 4.59 -3.71
CA LYS A 78 4.81 4.48 -3.95
C LYS A 78 4.41 3.08 -4.38
N LEU A 79 3.24 2.62 -3.92
CA LEU A 79 2.57 1.41 -4.42
C LEU A 79 1.46 1.82 -5.38
N LEU A 80 1.57 1.38 -6.63
CA LEU A 80 0.66 1.74 -7.72
C LEU A 80 -0.09 0.49 -8.20
N LEU A 81 -1.40 0.49 -8.02
CA LEU A 81 -2.35 -0.51 -8.48
C LEU A 81 -2.65 -0.25 -9.96
N ASN A 82 -2.73 -1.31 -10.76
CA ASN A 82 -3.02 -1.22 -12.20
C ASN A 82 -4.52 -0.97 -12.48
N GLU A 83 -5.04 0.15 -11.96
CA GLU A 83 -6.43 0.58 -12.10
C GLU A 83 -6.53 1.98 -12.70
N LYS A 84 -7.68 2.28 -13.31
CA LYS A 84 -7.94 3.57 -13.96
C LYS A 84 -8.61 4.58 -13.04
N SER A 85 -9.33 4.11 -12.01
CA SER A 85 -10.04 4.96 -11.05
C SER A 85 -10.05 4.35 -9.65
N ALA A 86 -10.22 5.20 -8.62
CA ALA A 86 -10.32 4.74 -7.24
C ALA A 86 -11.58 3.88 -7.02
N ARG A 87 -12.62 4.10 -7.85
CA ARG A 87 -13.82 3.28 -7.89
C ARG A 87 -13.53 1.87 -8.41
N ASP A 88 -12.77 1.73 -9.50
CA ASP A 88 -12.39 0.40 -10.01
C ASP A 88 -11.60 -0.38 -8.96
N ALA A 89 -10.63 0.27 -8.31
CA ALA A 89 -9.87 -0.33 -7.21
C ALA A 89 -10.78 -0.77 -6.04
N PHE A 90 -11.81 0.01 -5.75
CA PHE A 90 -12.80 -0.37 -4.73
C PHE A 90 -13.62 -1.59 -5.12
N GLU A 91 -14.22 -1.59 -6.32
CA GLU A 91 -15.07 -2.67 -6.82
C GLU A 91 -14.26 -3.97 -7.03
N ASN A 92 -12.99 -3.87 -7.47
CA ASN A 92 -12.15 -5.03 -7.74
C ASN A 92 -11.51 -5.63 -6.49
N SER A 93 -11.14 -4.83 -5.49
CA SER A 93 -10.48 -5.34 -4.28
C SER A 93 -11.10 -4.87 -2.97
N ALA A 94 -11.15 -3.57 -2.73
CA ALA A 94 -11.38 -3.01 -1.39
C ALA A 94 -12.75 -3.43 -0.81
N SER A 95 -13.80 -3.41 -1.65
CA SER A 95 -15.16 -3.83 -1.30
C SER A 95 -15.30 -5.30 -0.87
N LYS A 96 -14.33 -6.15 -1.20
CA LYS A 96 -14.35 -7.60 -0.92
C LYS A 96 -13.64 -7.97 0.38
N ILE A 97 -13.07 -6.98 1.07
CA ILE A 97 -12.44 -7.18 2.38
C ILE A 97 -13.54 -7.22 3.44
N ILE A 98 -13.48 -8.26 4.29
CA ILE A 98 -14.43 -8.44 5.39
C ILE A 98 -14.25 -7.29 6.38
N GLY A 99 -15.37 -6.75 6.87
CA GLY A 99 -15.37 -5.68 7.87
C GLY A 99 -15.47 -4.28 7.28
N LEU A 100 -15.75 -4.13 5.98
CA LEU A 100 -16.02 -2.81 5.38
C LEU A 100 -17.10 -2.07 6.17
N GLN A 101 -16.76 -0.90 6.69
CA GLN A 101 -17.61 -0.10 7.57
C GLN A 101 -18.13 1.16 6.88
N SER A 102 -17.25 1.89 6.19
CA SER A 102 -17.62 3.13 5.51
C SER A 102 -16.69 3.47 4.34
N VAL A 103 -17.18 4.35 3.48
CA VAL A 103 -16.44 4.99 2.38
C VAL A 103 -16.61 6.50 2.42
N GLY A 104 -15.69 7.22 1.82
CA GLY A 104 -15.85 8.66 1.57
C GLY A 104 -14.98 9.16 0.45
N ALA A 105 -15.54 10.02 -0.40
CA ALA A 105 -14.82 10.66 -1.49
C ALA A 105 -13.94 11.82 -1.00
N SER A 106 -14.20 12.34 0.21
CA SER A 106 -13.46 13.47 0.80
C SER A 106 -12.79 13.18 2.13
N GLY A 107 -13.21 12.15 2.88
CA GLY A 107 -12.68 11.80 4.20
C GLY A 107 -13.11 10.40 4.66
N PHE A 108 -12.55 9.93 5.77
CA PHE A 108 -12.95 8.66 6.38
C PHE A 108 -14.30 8.79 7.10
N GLY A 109 -15.05 7.69 7.20
CA GLY A 109 -16.29 7.68 8.00
C GLY A 109 -17.50 8.37 7.37
N THR A 110 -17.41 8.86 6.12
CA THR A 110 -18.44 9.72 5.52
C THR A 110 -19.78 9.00 5.28
N ALA A 111 -19.76 7.82 4.64
CA ALA A 111 -20.97 7.05 4.37
C ALA A 111 -20.78 5.60 4.84
N ILE A 112 -21.64 5.16 5.75
CA ILE A 112 -21.58 3.84 6.38
C ILE A 112 -22.32 2.79 5.56
N VAL A 113 -21.84 1.55 5.56
CA VAL A 113 -22.42 0.44 4.78
C VAL A 113 -23.87 0.13 5.17
N SER A 114 -24.26 0.40 6.42
CA SER A 114 -25.63 0.19 6.89
C SER A 114 -26.66 1.16 6.31
N ASP A 115 -26.22 2.30 5.77
CA ASP A 115 -27.04 3.24 5.01
C ASP A 115 -26.79 3.03 3.50
N SER A 116 -27.55 2.12 2.89
CA SER A 116 -27.33 1.70 1.51
C SER A 116 -27.48 2.82 0.49
N GLU A 117 -28.41 3.75 0.71
CA GLU A 117 -28.64 4.90 -0.17
C GLU A 117 -27.50 5.91 -0.05
N GLY A 118 -27.15 6.30 1.18
CA GLY A 118 -26.02 7.20 1.44
C GLY A 118 -24.69 6.64 0.95
N PHE A 119 -24.45 5.34 1.19
CA PHE A 119 -23.26 4.63 0.72
C PHE A 119 -23.13 4.65 -0.80
N SER A 120 -24.22 4.31 -1.50
CA SER A 120 -24.24 4.30 -2.98
C SER A 120 -24.08 5.70 -3.57
N ALA A 121 -24.72 6.70 -2.95
CA ALA A 121 -24.58 8.09 -3.36
C ALA A 121 -23.15 8.60 -3.18
N GLU A 122 -22.48 8.22 -2.08
CA GLU A 122 -21.09 8.61 -1.82
C GLU A 122 -20.11 7.92 -2.78
N LEU A 123 -20.30 6.64 -3.08
CA LEU A 123 -19.54 5.95 -4.14
C LEU A 123 -19.67 6.64 -5.50
N GLY A 124 -20.85 7.21 -5.80
CA GLY A 124 -21.10 7.99 -7.02
C GLY A 124 -20.28 9.28 -7.11
N LYS A 125 -19.77 9.81 -5.98
CA LYS A 125 -18.95 11.03 -5.94
C LYS A 125 -17.46 10.78 -6.12
N ILE A 126 -17.03 9.51 -6.07
CA ILE A 126 -15.61 9.14 -6.18
C ILE A 126 -15.09 9.57 -7.55
N LYS A 127 -14.02 10.37 -7.52
CA LYS A 127 -13.27 10.76 -8.72
C LYS A 127 -11.83 10.25 -8.58
N ASP A 128 -11.00 11.08 -7.96
CA ASP A 128 -9.56 10.86 -7.87
C ASP A 128 -9.14 10.23 -6.54
N LYS A 129 -10.00 10.19 -5.52
CA LYS A 129 -9.61 9.68 -4.20
C LYS A 129 -10.75 8.96 -3.51
N LEU A 130 -10.39 8.03 -2.64
CA LEU A 130 -11.31 7.25 -1.85
C LEU A 130 -10.68 6.92 -0.49
N CYS A 131 -11.41 7.25 0.56
CA CYS A 131 -11.13 6.81 1.93
C CYS A 131 -12.04 5.63 2.26
N VAL A 132 -11.47 4.55 2.77
CA VAL A 132 -12.22 3.35 3.16
C VAL A 132 -11.87 3.00 4.61
N THR A 133 -12.89 2.71 5.41
CA THR A 133 -12.72 2.28 6.79
C THR A 133 -13.22 0.86 6.95
N TYR A 134 -12.43 0.02 7.62
CA TYR A 134 -12.76 -1.34 7.97
C TYR A 134 -12.75 -1.51 9.49
N TYR A 135 -13.61 -2.38 9.99
CA TYR A 135 -13.59 -2.86 11.36
C TYR A 135 -13.21 -4.34 11.40
N ASN A 136 -12.16 -4.65 12.15
CA ASN A 136 -11.78 -6.01 12.49
C ASN A 136 -11.86 -6.18 14.02
N PRO A 137 -12.64 -7.15 14.54
CA PRO A 137 -12.76 -7.37 15.98
C PRO A 137 -11.43 -7.65 16.71
N GLN A 138 -10.41 -8.12 15.99
CA GLN A 138 -9.11 -8.50 16.56
C GLN A 138 -8.08 -7.37 16.53
N THR A 139 -8.13 -6.51 15.50
CA THR A 139 -7.12 -5.47 15.25
C THR A 139 -7.68 -4.05 15.33
N GLY A 140 -8.99 -3.91 15.57
CA GLY A 140 -9.66 -2.61 15.61
C GLY A 140 -9.98 -2.06 14.22
N THR A 141 -9.97 -0.74 14.11
CA THR A 141 -10.29 -0.01 12.87
C THR A 141 -9.06 0.11 11.99
N SER A 142 -9.18 -0.30 10.72
CA SER A 142 -8.17 -0.09 9.68
C SER A 142 -8.68 0.94 8.67
N LYS A 143 -7.80 1.84 8.24
CA LYS A 143 -8.09 2.91 7.27
C LYS A 143 -7.26 2.66 6.01
N VAL A 144 -7.88 2.79 4.84
CA VAL A 144 -7.19 2.70 3.54
C VAL A 144 -7.48 3.96 2.74
N PHE A 145 -6.44 4.54 2.17
CA PHE A 145 -6.56 5.67 1.25
C PHE A 145 -6.06 5.31 -0.15
N LEU A 146 -6.94 5.49 -1.13
CA LEU A 146 -6.66 5.29 -2.54
C LEU A 146 -6.67 6.64 -3.24
N GLN A 147 -5.66 6.91 -4.07
CA GLN A 147 -5.55 8.18 -4.78
C GLN A 147 -5.08 7.99 -6.23
N TYR A 148 -5.65 8.72 -7.17
CA TYR A 148 -5.21 8.76 -8.54
C TYR A 148 -3.90 9.53 -8.68
N ASP A 149 -2.85 8.81 -9.06
CA ASP A 149 -1.55 9.38 -9.35
C ASP A 149 -1.50 9.83 -10.83
N LYS A 150 -1.67 11.13 -11.05
CA LYS A 150 -1.70 11.74 -12.40
C LYS A 150 -0.46 11.45 -13.23
N LYS A 151 0.71 11.27 -12.59
CA LYS A 151 1.99 11.03 -13.28
C LYS A 151 2.08 9.62 -13.87
N SER A 152 1.62 8.60 -13.16
CA SER A 152 1.59 7.21 -13.64
C SER A 152 0.26 6.84 -14.30
N LYS A 153 -0.78 7.64 -14.13
CA LYS A 153 -2.16 7.35 -14.54
C LYS A 153 -2.65 6.03 -13.93
N LYS A 154 -2.35 5.83 -12.66
CA LYS A 154 -2.69 4.64 -11.85
C LYS A 154 -3.25 5.05 -10.50
N ILE A 155 -3.79 4.08 -9.76
CA ILE A 155 -4.20 4.29 -8.37
C ILE A 155 -3.04 3.98 -7.44
N GLU A 156 -2.68 4.96 -6.62
CA GLU A 156 -1.79 4.81 -5.50
C GLU A 156 -2.56 4.24 -4.31
N LEU A 157 -2.04 3.15 -3.75
CA LEU A 157 -2.37 2.70 -2.40
C LEU A 157 -1.44 3.43 -1.45
N VAL A 158 -1.98 4.43 -0.75
CA VAL A 158 -1.24 5.09 0.33
C VAL A 158 -1.24 4.15 1.52
N TYR A 159 -0.06 3.92 2.08
CA TYR A 159 0.15 2.90 3.10
C TYR A 159 0.88 3.46 4.31
N GLU A 160 0.66 2.85 5.46
CA GLU A 160 1.51 3.00 6.64
C GLU A 160 2.37 1.74 6.79
N LEU A 161 3.66 1.90 7.08
CA LEU A 161 4.57 0.75 7.19
C LEU A 161 4.09 -0.24 8.27
N GLU A 162 3.61 0.28 9.40
CA GLU A 162 3.11 -0.51 10.53
C GLU A 162 1.85 -1.31 10.17
N GLU A 163 0.96 -0.73 9.35
CA GLU A 163 -0.28 -1.37 8.92
C GLU A 163 -0.03 -2.39 7.81
N ILE A 164 0.73 -2.05 6.77
CA ILE A 164 0.98 -2.94 5.63
C ILE A 164 1.85 -4.16 5.99
N GLU A 165 2.60 -4.09 7.09
CA GLU A 165 3.36 -5.24 7.61
C GLU A 165 2.48 -6.35 8.22
N ILE A 166 1.27 -5.97 8.64
CA ILE A 166 0.26 -6.86 9.23
C ILE A 166 -0.49 -7.53 8.10
N GLU A 167 -0.27 -8.83 7.87
CA GLU A 167 -0.91 -9.58 6.76
C GLU A 167 -2.46 -9.50 6.75
N PRO A 168 -3.15 -9.48 7.91
CA PRO A 168 -4.59 -9.21 7.95
C PRO A 168 -5.02 -7.76 7.64
N SER A 169 -4.13 -6.79 7.48
CA SER A 169 -4.52 -5.40 7.20
C SER A 169 -5.11 -5.24 5.81
N ALA A 170 -5.96 -4.23 5.64
CA ALA A 170 -6.59 -4.00 4.35
C ALA A 170 -5.56 -3.54 3.30
N GLU A 171 -4.53 -2.78 3.69
CA GLU A 171 -3.43 -2.36 2.81
C GLU A 171 -2.67 -3.56 2.25
N PHE A 172 -2.26 -4.51 3.11
CA PHE A 172 -1.56 -5.70 2.67
C PHE A 172 -2.44 -6.55 1.76
N GLN A 173 -3.72 -6.74 2.12
CA GLN A 173 -4.64 -7.53 1.34
C GLN A 173 -4.88 -6.97 -0.06
N ILE A 174 -5.01 -5.65 -0.21
CA ILE A 174 -5.13 -4.99 -1.51
C ILE A 174 -3.86 -5.18 -2.32
N ALA A 175 -2.69 -4.90 -1.73
CA ALA A 175 -1.41 -5.08 -2.41
C ALA A 175 -1.19 -6.53 -2.87
N ALA A 176 -1.47 -7.50 -2.00
CA ALA A 176 -1.37 -8.93 -2.31
C ALA A 176 -2.35 -9.35 -3.40
N TYR A 177 -3.57 -8.82 -3.39
CA TYR A 177 -4.54 -9.07 -4.45
C TYR A 177 -3.99 -8.62 -5.80
N TYR A 178 -3.51 -7.38 -5.93
CA TYR A 178 -2.96 -6.88 -7.19
C TYR A 178 -1.64 -7.55 -7.58
N ALA A 179 -0.87 -8.05 -6.63
CA ALA A 179 0.34 -8.80 -6.95
C ALA A 179 0.04 -10.21 -7.51
N LEU A 180 -1.06 -10.84 -7.06
CA LEU A 180 -1.30 -12.27 -7.22
C LEU A 180 -2.63 -12.63 -7.92
N ASN A 181 -3.44 -11.65 -8.32
CA ASN A 181 -4.69 -11.88 -9.07
C ASN A 181 -4.46 -12.42 -10.49
N GLU A 182 -3.23 -12.35 -10.98
CA GLU A 182 -2.75 -12.94 -12.23
C GLU A 182 -1.45 -13.71 -12.02
N GLU A 183 -1.00 -14.44 -13.04
CA GLU A 183 0.28 -15.14 -13.00
C GLU A 183 1.47 -14.16 -12.86
N TYR A 184 2.32 -14.41 -11.86
CA TYR A 184 3.52 -13.64 -11.57
C TYR A 184 4.80 -14.44 -11.86
N ASN A 185 5.92 -13.74 -12.09
CA ASN A 185 7.17 -14.39 -12.50
C ASN A 185 7.94 -15.00 -11.30
N LYS A 186 7.71 -16.29 -11.03
CA LYS A 186 8.36 -17.05 -9.94
C LYS A 186 9.89 -17.22 -10.08
N LYS A 187 10.45 -16.95 -11.27
CA LYS A 187 11.90 -17.06 -11.53
C LYS A 187 12.69 -15.88 -10.93
N ILE A 188 12.05 -14.73 -10.74
CA ILE A 188 12.70 -13.54 -10.16
C ILE A 188 12.74 -13.69 -8.62
N LYS A 189 13.94 -13.62 -8.04
CA LYS A 189 14.19 -13.81 -6.59
C LYS A 189 14.62 -12.49 -5.93
N LEU A 190 13.65 -11.71 -5.47
CA LEU A 190 13.88 -10.35 -4.96
C LEU A 190 14.46 -10.34 -3.54
N ALA A 191 13.99 -11.21 -2.65
CA ALA A 191 14.43 -11.23 -1.25
C ALA A 191 15.96 -11.31 -1.06
N ASN A 192 16.65 -12.06 -1.93
CA ASN A 192 18.11 -12.18 -1.86
C ASN A 192 18.80 -10.90 -2.37
N GLU A 193 18.26 -10.26 -3.40
CA GLU A 193 18.81 -9.03 -3.98
C GLU A 193 18.54 -7.81 -3.10
N ALA A 194 17.41 -7.77 -2.38
CA ALA A 194 17.13 -6.73 -1.41
C ALA A 194 18.13 -6.75 -0.24
N ALA A 195 18.52 -7.94 0.21
CA ALA A 195 19.47 -8.11 1.31
C ALA A 195 20.89 -7.61 0.99
N THR A 196 21.29 -7.58 -0.28
CA THR A 196 22.64 -7.11 -0.68
C THR A 196 22.79 -5.60 -0.62
N LEU A 197 21.70 -4.85 -0.43
CA LEU A 197 21.74 -3.40 -0.21
C LEU A 197 22.25 -3.03 1.19
N GLY A 198 22.44 -4.01 2.09
CA GLY A 198 23.18 -3.80 3.33
C GLY A 198 22.47 -2.95 4.38
N PHE A 199 21.19 -2.62 4.19
CA PHE A 199 20.36 -2.01 5.22
C PHE A 199 20.09 -3.05 6.32
N PRO A 200 20.71 -2.94 7.51
CA PRO A 200 20.47 -3.89 8.59
C PRO A 200 19.00 -3.79 9.00
N PHE A 201 18.41 -4.92 9.36
CA PHE A 201 17.08 -4.98 9.95
C PHE A 201 17.06 -4.13 11.23
N ILE A 202 16.37 -2.99 11.23
CA ILE A 202 16.16 -2.18 12.43
C ILE A 202 14.75 -2.48 12.97
N PRO A 203 14.62 -3.10 14.15
CA PRO A 203 13.39 -3.17 14.90
C PRO A 203 13.29 -1.89 15.75
N ASP A 204 12.94 -0.76 15.14
CA ASP A 204 12.47 0.38 15.93
C ASP A 204 11.41 1.14 15.14
N HIS A 205 10.16 0.77 15.44
CA HIS A 205 8.96 1.40 14.92
C HIS A 205 8.60 2.54 15.85
N ASN A 206 8.97 3.75 15.47
CA ASN A 206 8.32 4.97 15.90
C ASN A 206 8.55 6.01 14.80
N VAL A 207 7.50 6.42 14.10
CA VAL A 207 6.94 7.79 14.09
C VAL A 207 5.73 7.77 13.15
N ARG A 208 4.57 8.07 13.75
CA ARG A 208 3.22 8.09 13.16
C ARG A 208 2.81 9.53 12.82
N SER A 209 1.79 9.62 11.96
CA SER A 209 0.64 10.54 11.99
C SER A 209 0.57 11.83 11.16
N ASP A 210 1.65 12.43 10.64
CA ASP A 210 1.51 13.74 9.95
C ASP A 210 0.69 13.71 8.64
N TYR A 211 0.73 12.61 7.88
CA TYR A 211 -0.02 12.53 6.63
C TYR A 211 -1.53 12.27 6.84
N PHE A 212 -1.90 11.57 7.91
CA PHE A 212 -3.30 11.21 8.18
C PHE A 212 -3.99 12.22 9.09
N HIS A 213 -3.25 13.03 9.85
CA HIS A 213 -3.79 14.12 10.68
C HIS A 213 -4.60 15.14 9.88
N LYS A 214 -4.20 15.47 8.66
CA LYS A 214 -4.97 16.38 7.78
C LYS A 214 -6.32 15.82 7.30
N PHE A 215 -6.60 14.55 7.56
CA PHE A 215 -7.83 13.87 7.16
C PHE A 215 -8.59 13.25 8.34
N ASP A 216 -8.14 13.53 9.58
CA ASP A 216 -8.82 13.12 10.81
C ASP A 216 -9.74 14.26 11.29
N PRO A 217 -11.09 14.07 11.29
CA PRO A 217 -12.01 15.11 11.70
C PRO A 217 -11.97 15.44 13.20
N ASP A 218 -11.35 14.61 14.04
CA ASP A 218 -11.30 14.80 15.51
C ASP A 218 -10.14 15.70 15.99
N ILE A 219 -9.42 16.38 15.10
CA ILE A 219 -8.29 17.27 15.44
C ILE A 219 -8.56 18.72 15.02
N SER A 220 -9.82 19.14 15.16
CA SER A 220 -10.14 20.56 15.24
C SER A 220 -10.55 20.90 16.67
N GLU A 221 -9.56 21.25 17.49
CA GLU A 221 -9.66 22.19 18.61
C GLU A 221 -8.28 22.79 18.90
#